data_AF-A0A3D9D5Y1-F1
#
_entry.id   AF-A0A3D9D5Y1-F1
#
_cell.length_a   1.000
_cell.length_b   1.000
_cell.length_c   1.000
_cell.angle_alpha   90.00
_cell.angle_beta   90.00
_cell.angle_gamma   90.00
#
_symmetry.space_group_name_H-M   'P 1'
#
loop_
_entity.id
_entity.type
_entity.pdbx_description
1 polymer ?
#
loop_
_entity_poly.entity_id
_entity_poly.type
_entity_poly.pdbx_seq_one_letter_code
_entity_poly.pdbx_strand_id
1 'polypeptide(L)'
;MQFVKFKLPLGLLSVISILAVSSCSKDDDGEMLVNDAATITVENIIESKALTQFGTFKNAGSSPVINPGESASFTFYAGKGQAVSFAAMYGNSNDLFFAPANPGIKLYQNNGDPVTGDVSSQIRLWDNGTRKNEPTGPAVNHPGEAEDTPLNVTEIALATPASQLLKAELTHEGGTKFTLKLSNTSGGTANETPISAGVWAVSHISGTALLKDDPIFSPGKLSANGLTDLAELGKTIPLEQYLTGITGPNSAFSPVLVVVYSGNDNPIFKTGENDRGEGLKELSQEGNADVLATFLKAKPGIKEVFVLKDPATGVLQPRINGNNGGKASQVISTRKGDRIALATMYGQSNDWFIAAMNNGVDGSTRGDISSIIGLFDSGTLQSSFPGAHIGSEPAEAESQPVQQLANPNQFNTLPSLPQMIKVTIQ
;
A
#
# COMPACT_ATOMS: atom_id res chain seq x y z
N MET A 1 61.84 -32.34 25.27
CA MET A 1 62.54 -32.25 26.57
C MET A 1 63.06 -30.84 26.75
N GLN A 2 62.44 -30.03 27.62
CA GLN A 2 63.14 -29.11 28.52
C GLN A 2 62.10 -28.28 29.29
N PHE A 3 61.97 -28.61 30.58
CA PHE A 3 61.48 -27.71 31.61
C PHE A 3 62.61 -26.75 31.97
N VAL A 4 62.32 -25.45 32.14
CA VAL A 4 62.93 -24.65 33.22
C VAL A 4 61.92 -23.60 33.71
N LYS A 5 61.54 -23.73 34.98
CA LYS A 5 60.94 -22.69 35.82
C LYS A 5 62.05 -21.80 36.37
N PHE A 6 61.83 -20.49 36.50
CA PHE A 6 62.60 -19.67 37.45
C PHE A 6 61.68 -18.74 38.24
N LYS A 7 61.95 -18.72 39.55
CA LYS A 7 61.19 -18.09 40.65
C LYS A 7 61.68 -16.67 40.94
N LEU A 8 60.77 -15.88 41.53
CA LEU A 8 61.00 -14.65 42.29
C LEU A 8 62.03 -14.80 43.44
N PRO A 9 62.65 -13.70 43.90
CA PRO A 9 62.31 -13.14 45.23
C PRO A 9 62.27 -11.59 45.23
N LEU A 10 61.30 -10.93 45.89
CA LEU A 10 61.14 -10.62 47.32
C LEU A 10 62.12 -9.55 47.87
N GLY A 11 61.58 -8.36 48.13
CA GLY A 11 62.21 -7.29 48.92
C GLY A 11 61.16 -6.62 49.81
N LEU A 12 61.25 -6.90 51.11
CA LEU A 12 60.47 -6.35 52.21
C LEU A 12 60.83 -4.87 52.46
N LEU A 13 59.85 -4.02 52.77
CA LEU A 13 59.96 -3.05 53.86
C LEU A 13 58.56 -2.78 54.47
N SER A 14 58.53 -2.82 55.79
CA SER A 14 57.37 -2.70 56.69
C SER A 14 57.31 -1.29 57.31
N VAL A 15 56.40 -1.13 58.29
CA VAL A 15 56.18 -0.06 59.28
C VAL A 15 55.35 1.14 58.77
N ILE A 16 54.21 1.60 59.35
CA ILE A 16 53.65 1.62 60.71
C ILE A 16 52.09 1.69 60.65
N SER A 17 51.42 1.01 61.58
CA SER A 17 49.98 1.05 61.88
C SER A 17 49.46 2.38 62.45
N ILE A 18 48.24 2.79 62.07
CA ILE A 18 47.24 3.39 62.99
C ILE A 18 45.85 2.85 62.61
N LEU A 19 45.27 2.04 63.50
CA LEU A 19 43.85 1.70 63.49
C LEU A 19 43.09 2.82 64.21
N ALA A 20 42.20 3.50 63.50
CA ALA A 20 41.10 4.27 64.08
C ALA A 20 39.79 3.76 63.46
N VAL A 21 38.87 3.34 64.31
CA VAL A 21 37.54 2.85 63.94
C VAL A 21 36.53 4.01 63.89
N SER A 22 35.58 3.87 62.97
CA SER A 22 34.24 4.45 62.95
C SER A 22 34.06 5.91 62.49
N SER A 23 33.36 6.10 61.36
CA SER A 23 31.99 6.64 61.35
C SER A 23 31.54 6.87 59.90
N CYS A 24 30.49 6.18 59.45
CA CYS A 24 29.82 6.47 58.19
C CYS A 24 29.21 7.88 58.21
N SER A 25 29.47 8.67 57.17
CA SER A 25 28.56 9.74 56.76
C SER A 25 28.49 9.79 55.24
N LYS A 26 27.48 9.10 54.71
CA LYS A 26 26.76 9.34 53.45
C LYS A 26 27.64 9.90 52.32
N ASP A 27 28.21 8.99 51.54
CA ASP A 27 28.51 9.30 50.16
C ASP A 27 27.17 9.48 49.45
N ASP A 28 26.89 10.71 49.04
CA ASP A 28 25.92 11.00 48.00
C ASP A 28 26.42 10.25 46.75
N ASP A 29 25.80 9.10 46.48
CA ASP A 29 25.74 8.53 45.14
C ASP A 29 24.97 9.53 44.27
N GLY A 30 25.65 10.60 43.87
CA GLY A 30 25.27 11.35 42.70
C GLY A 30 25.34 10.37 41.55
N GLU A 31 24.22 9.73 41.22
CA GLU A 31 24.05 9.06 39.94
C GLU A 31 24.55 10.05 38.89
N MET A 32 25.74 9.79 38.35
CA MET A 32 26.23 10.53 37.20
C MET A 32 25.19 10.25 36.11
N LEU A 33 24.35 11.24 35.86
CA LEU A 33 23.34 11.24 34.80
C LEU A 33 24.07 11.21 33.46
N VAL A 34 24.51 10.04 33.04
CA VAL A 34 24.99 9.82 31.68
C VAL A 34 23.74 9.88 30.80
N ASN A 35 23.59 10.95 30.03
CA ASN A 35 22.67 10.93 28.91
C ASN A 35 23.24 9.91 27.91
N ASP A 36 22.58 8.77 27.76
CA ASP A 36 22.95 7.81 26.73
C ASP A 36 22.43 8.36 25.40
N ALA A 37 23.36 8.91 24.62
CA ALA A 37 23.10 9.32 23.26
C ALA A 37 22.91 8.07 22.38
N ALA A 38 21.90 8.10 21.51
CA ALA A 38 21.64 7.05 20.53
C ALA A 38 21.16 7.67 19.22
N THR A 39 21.30 6.96 18.12
CA THR A 39 20.71 7.37 16.83
C THR A 39 19.48 6.53 16.56
N ILE A 40 18.32 7.16 16.51
CA ILE A 40 17.11 6.54 15.96
C ILE A 40 17.11 6.71 14.43
N THR A 41 16.80 5.64 13.71
CA THR A 41 16.63 5.65 12.25
C THR A 41 15.32 4.98 11.89
N VAL A 42 14.55 5.64 11.03
CA VAL A 42 13.28 5.16 10.48
C VAL A 42 13.41 5.05 8.97
N GLU A 43 13.05 3.91 8.42
CA GLU A 43 13.13 3.61 6.98
C GLU A 43 11.78 3.11 6.47
N ASN A 44 11.36 3.58 5.30
CA ASN A 44 10.29 2.95 4.56
C ASN A 44 10.86 1.80 3.73
N ILE A 45 10.38 0.59 4.01
CA ILE A 45 10.83 -0.65 3.36
C ILE A 45 9.71 -1.33 2.57
N ILE A 46 8.58 -0.63 2.34
CA ILE A 46 7.53 -1.08 1.44
C ILE A 46 8.10 -1.27 0.04
N GLU A 47 7.94 -2.46 -0.53
CA GLU A 47 8.19 -2.71 -1.95
C GLU A 47 7.00 -2.22 -2.77
N SER A 48 7.16 -1.09 -3.45
CA SER A 48 6.11 -0.44 -4.24
C SER A 48 5.54 -1.39 -5.30
N LYS A 49 4.21 -1.41 -5.39
CA LYS A 49 3.44 -2.15 -6.39
C LYS A 49 2.70 -1.20 -7.32
N ALA A 50 2.50 -1.62 -8.56
CA ALA A 50 1.91 -0.80 -9.60
C ALA A 50 0.38 -0.72 -9.49
N LEU A 51 -0.27 -1.76 -8.98
CA LEU A 51 -1.74 -1.86 -8.89
C LEU A 51 -2.21 -1.73 -7.43
N THR A 52 -3.34 -1.03 -7.24
CA THR A 52 -4.07 -1.01 -5.97
C THR A 52 -4.82 -2.32 -5.77
N GLN A 53 -5.54 -2.75 -6.80
CA GLN A 53 -6.47 -3.87 -6.76
C GLN A 53 -6.52 -4.59 -8.10
N PHE A 54 -6.84 -5.87 -8.05
CA PHE A 54 -7.28 -6.65 -9.19
C PHE A 54 -8.25 -7.72 -8.70
N GLY A 55 -8.94 -8.35 -9.64
CA GLY A 55 -9.77 -9.51 -9.35
C GLY A 55 -10.29 -10.16 -10.61
N THR A 56 -11.20 -11.11 -10.45
CA THR A 56 -11.92 -11.76 -11.54
C THR A 56 -13.40 -11.40 -11.51
N PHE A 57 -14.06 -11.57 -12.65
CA PHE A 57 -15.51 -11.55 -12.76
C PHE A 57 -15.97 -12.71 -13.63
N LYS A 58 -17.18 -13.20 -13.36
CA LYS A 58 -17.82 -14.30 -14.09
C LYS A 58 -19.33 -14.19 -13.94
N ASN A 59 -20.08 -14.91 -14.76
CA ASN A 59 -21.51 -15.06 -14.52
C ASN A 59 -21.76 -15.70 -13.14
N ALA A 60 -22.80 -15.23 -12.43
CA ALA A 60 -23.20 -15.72 -11.12
C ALA A 60 -23.91 -17.08 -11.16
N GLY A 61 -24.30 -17.57 -12.34
CA GLY A 61 -24.91 -18.88 -12.55
C GLY A 61 -23.94 -20.06 -12.40
N SER A 62 -24.38 -21.24 -12.84
CA SER A 62 -23.58 -22.47 -12.80
C SER A 62 -22.44 -22.51 -13.81
N SER A 63 -22.54 -21.71 -14.88
CA SER A 63 -21.49 -21.51 -15.87
C SER A 63 -20.76 -20.18 -15.58
N PRO A 64 -19.42 -20.13 -15.68
CA PRO A 64 -18.68 -18.86 -15.57
C PRO A 64 -18.89 -17.94 -16.79
N VAL A 65 -19.44 -18.47 -17.88
CA VAL A 65 -19.69 -17.78 -19.16
C VAL A 65 -20.91 -16.86 -19.05
N ILE A 66 -20.78 -15.66 -19.60
CA ILE A 66 -21.84 -14.67 -19.76
C ILE A 66 -22.43 -14.84 -21.16
N ASN A 67 -23.51 -15.60 -21.29
CA ASN A 67 -24.22 -15.79 -22.56
C ASN A 67 -25.01 -14.53 -22.95
N PRO A 68 -25.46 -14.41 -24.21
CA PRO A 68 -26.33 -13.31 -24.63
C PRO A 68 -27.52 -13.11 -23.68
N GLY A 69 -27.72 -11.86 -23.22
CA GLY A 69 -28.74 -11.47 -22.24
C GLY A 69 -28.32 -11.61 -20.77
N GLU A 70 -27.19 -12.25 -20.48
CA GLU A 70 -26.67 -12.36 -19.11
C GLU A 70 -25.72 -11.21 -18.76
N SER A 71 -25.39 -11.10 -17.47
CA SER A 71 -24.48 -10.06 -16.97
C SER A 71 -23.59 -10.57 -15.84
N ALA A 72 -22.45 -9.91 -15.67
CA ALA A 72 -21.58 -10.02 -14.50
C ALA A 72 -21.36 -8.64 -13.89
N SER A 73 -20.99 -8.59 -12.63
CA SER A 73 -20.63 -7.34 -11.96
C SER A 73 -19.45 -7.57 -11.03
N PHE A 74 -18.64 -6.54 -10.87
CA PHE A 74 -17.57 -6.52 -9.88
C PHE A 74 -17.46 -5.14 -9.26
N THR A 75 -17.00 -5.13 -8.01
CA THR A 75 -16.87 -3.92 -7.20
C THR A 75 -15.41 -3.71 -6.85
N PHE A 76 -14.97 -2.46 -6.90
CA PHE A 76 -13.60 -2.05 -6.63
C PHE A 76 -13.59 -0.65 -6.04
N TYR A 77 -12.43 -0.26 -5.49
CA TYR A 77 -12.21 1.09 -4.99
C TYR A 77 -11.24 1.87 -5.87
N ALA A 78 -11.51 3.14 -6.11
CA ALA A 78 -10.64 4.01 -6.88
C ALA A 78 -10.82 5.47 -6.50
N GLY A 79 -9.72 6.21 -6.54
CA GLY A 79 -9.63 7.64 -6.36
C GLY A 79 -9.53 8.42 -7.68
N LYS A 80 -9.48 9.75 -7.55
CA LYS A 80 -9.36 10.67 -8.70
C LYS A 80 -8.09 10.37 -9.49
N GLY A 81 -8.18 10.28 -10.82
CA GLY A 81 -7.06 9.98 -11.71
C GLY A 81 -6.80 8.48 -11.93
N GLN A 82 -7.39 7.59 -11.14
CA GLN A 82 -7.33 6.15 -11.40
C GLN A 82 -8.28 5.72 -12.52
N ALA A 83 -7.96 4.60 -13.14
CA ALA A 83 -8.76 3.96 -14.18
C ALA A 83 -8.91 2.46 -13.89
N VAL A 84 -10.03 1.88 -14.32
CA VAL A 84 -10.26 0.44 -14.28
C VAL A 84 -10.07 -0.16 -15.67
N SER A 85 -9.24 -1.18 -15.77
CA SER A 85 -9.08 -2.00 -16.98
C SER A 85 -9.67 -3.39 -16.74
N PHE A 86 -10.15 -4.04 -17.78
CA PHE A 86 -10.59 -5.43 -17.72
C PHE A 86 -10.31 -6.15 -19.05
N ALA A 87 -10.31 -7.48 -19.04
CA ALA A 87 -10.30 -8.29 -20.26
C ALA A 87 -11.17 -9.54 -20.09
N ALA A 88 -11.94 -9.89 -21.13
CA ALA A 88 -12.68 -11.15 -21.24
C ALA A 88 -12.75 -11.63 -22.70
N MET A 89 -12.69 -12.95 -22.91
CA MET A 89 -12.72 -13.57 -24.23
C MET A 89 -14.03 -13.28 -24.98
N TYR A 90 -13.92 -13.02 -26.27
CA TYR A 90 -14.99 -13.19 -27.24
C TYR A 90 -15.06 -14.67 -27.62
N GLY A 91 -16.05 -15.40 -27.11
CA GLY A 91 -16.07 -16.87 -27.18
C GLY A 91 -16.16 -17.47 -28.59
N ASN A 92 -16.88 -16.82 -29.51
CA ASN A 92 -17.06 -17.29 -30.89
C ASN A 92 -15.96 -16.74 -31.83
N SER A 93 -14.71 -16.78 -31.38
CA SER A 93 -13.52 -16.35 -32.13
C SER A 93 -12.32 -17.23 -31.76
N ASN A 94 -11.20 -17.09 -32.47
CA ASN A 94 -9.99 -17.85 -32.15
C ASN A 94 -9.24 -17.28 -30.94
N ASP A 95 -9.09 -15.96 -30.88
CA ASP A 95 -8.31 -15.27 -29.85
C ASP A 95 -8.73 -13.80 -29.64
N LEU A 96 -9.98 -13.44 -29.97
CA LEU A 96 -10.47 -12.08 -29.73
C LEU A 96 -10.90 -11.88 -28.28
N PHE A 97 -10.76 -10.67 -27.76
CA PHE A 97 -11.18 -10.32 -26.41
C PHE A 97 -11.72 -8.90 -26.30
N PHE A 98 -12.68 -8.71 -25.40
CA PHE A 98 -13.21 -7.41 -25.01
C PHE A 98 -12.35 -6.79 -23.92
N ALA A 99 -11.98 -5.52 -24.12
CA ALA A 99 -11.33 -4.69 -23.11
C ALA A 99 -11.55 -3.20 -23.43
N PRO A 100 -11.57 -2.31 -22.43
CA PRO A 100 -11.47 -0.89 -22.71
C PRO A 100 -10.11 -0.55 -23.33
N ALA A 101 -10.03 0.53 -24.09
CA ALA A 101 -8.73 1.05 -24.53
C ALA A 101 -7.90 1.49 -23.33
N ASN A 102 -6.58 1.24 -23.36
CA ASN A 102 -5.68 1.74 -22.33
C ASN A 102 -5.73 3.29 -22.26
N PRO A 103 -5.71 3.91 -21.07
CA PRO A 103 -5.41 3.29 -19.78
C PRO A 103 -6.59 2.67 -19.01
N GLY A 104 -7.69 2.37 -19.70
CA GLY A 104 -8.91 1.81 -19.14
C GLY A 104 -10.01 2.86 -19.00
N ILE A 105 -11.09 2.48 -18.31
CA ILE A 105 -12.24 3.34 -18.07
C ILE A 105 -11.89 4.37 -17.01
N LYS A 106 -11.99 5.66 -17.37
CA LYS A 106 -11.85 6.76 -16.41
C LYS A 106 -13.00 6.74 -15.40
N LEU A 107 -12.66 6.93 -14.12
CA LEU A 107 -13.61 6.79 -13.00
C LEU A 107 -14.09 8.13 -12.45
N TYR A 108 -13.36 9.21 -12.78
CA TYR A 108 -13.70 10.58 -12.41
C TYR A 108 -13.56 11.50 -13.61
N GLN A 109 -14.43 12.49 -13.68
CA GLN A 109 -14.39 13.58 -14.64
C GLN A 109 -13.30 14.60 -14.26
N ASN A 110 -12.96 15.51 -15.19
CA ASN A 110 -11.95 16.55 -14.94
C ASN A 110 -12.34 17.53 -13.82
N ASN A 111 -13.65 17.71 -13.58
CA ASN A 111 -14.17 18.53 -12.48
C ASN A 111 -14.16 17.81 -11.12
N GLY A 112 -13.77 16.54 -11.08
CA GLY A 112 -13.70 15.73 -9.87
C GLY A 112 -14.95 14.88 -9.60
N ASP A 113 -16.02 15.02 -10.38
CA ASP A 113 -17.23 14.22 -10.19
C ASP A 113 -17.00 12.76 -10.61
N PRO A 114 -17.58 11.78 -9.89
CA PRO A 114 -17.52 10.39 -10.29
C PRO A 114 -18.23 10.17 -11.64
N VAL A 115 -17.65 9.34 -12.50
CA VAL A 115 -18.30 8.89 -13.74
C VAL A 115 -19.33 7.83 -13.38
N THR A 116 -20.56 7.98 -13.86
CA THR A 116 -21.65 7.02 -13.67
C THR A 116 -22.47 6.85 -14.94
N GLY A 117 -23.22 5.74 -15.03
CA GLY A 117 -24.06 5.41 -16.18
C GLY A 117 -23.35 4.58 -17.24
N ASP A 118 -23.80 4.72 -18.49
CA ASP A 118 -23.31 3.93 -19.62
C ASP A 118 -21.91 4.38 -20.06
N VAL A 119 -20.93 3.47 -19.95
CA VAL A 119 -19.54 3.66 -20.37
C VAL A 119 -19.15 2.73 -21.53
N SER A 120 -20.13 2.12 -22.20
CA SER A 120 -19.92 1.12 -23.26
C SER A 120 -19.11 1.65 -24.44
N SER A 121 -19.15 2.97 -24.69
CA SER A 121 -18.36 3.63 -25.73
C SER A 121 -16.84 3.52 -25.53
N GLN A 122 -16.39 3.11 -24.34
CA GLN A 122 -14.97 2.87 -24.04
C GLN A 122 -14.55 1.43 -24.33
N ILE A 123 -15.49 0.51 -24.53
CA ILE A 123 -15.20 -0.90 -24.83
C ILE A 123 -14.71 -1.04 -26.26
N ARG A 124 -13.67 -1.85 -26.44
CA ARG A 124 -13.07 -2.21 -27.72
C ARG A 124 -12.99 -3.72 -27.84
N LEU A 125 -12.78 -4.16 -29.07
CA LEU A 125 -12.48 -5.54 -29.40
C LEU A 125 -11.03 -5.61 -29.86
N TRP A 126 -10.30 -6.56 -29.31
CA TRP A 126 -8.89 -6.75 -29.52
C TRP A 126 -8.63 -8.15 -30.05
N ASP A 127 -7.63 -8.25 -30.90
CA ASP A 127 -7.05 -9.49 -31.38
C ASP A 127 -5.76 -9.76 -30.60
N ASN A 128 -5.60 -10.98 -30.07
CA ASN A 128 -4.42 -11.36 -29.30
C ASN A 128 -3.16 -11.52 -30.17
N GLY A 129 -3.35 -11.84 -31.46
CA GLY A 129 -2.29 -12.06 -32.44
C GLY A 129 -1.65 -13.44 -32.36
N THR A 130 -2.27 -14.42 -31.69
CA THR A 130 -1.70 -15.78 -31.55
C THR A 130 -2.33 -16.79 -32.50
N ARG A 131 -3.54 -16.51 -33.01
CA ARG A 131 -4.29 -17.37 -33.91
C ARG A 131 -4.67 -16.65 -35.20
N LYS A 132 -4.76 -17.41 -36.29
CA LYS A 132 -5.21 -16.86 -37.57
C LYS A 132 -6.68 -16.48 -37.46
N ASN A 133 -7.01 -15.26 -37.86
CA ASN A 133 -8.39 -14.78 -37.86
C ASN A 133 -9.26 -15.51 -38.88
N GLU A 134 -10.50 -15.81 -38.50
CA GLU A 134 -11.56 -16.27 -39.39
C GLU A 134 -12.90 -15.56 -39.04
N PRO A 135 -13.94 -15.65 -39.89
CA PRO A 135 -15.22 -15.03 -39.59
C PRO A 135 -15.80 -15.48 -38.24
N THR A 136 -16.03 -14.53 -37.32
CA THR A 136 -16.59 -14.81 -35.99
C THR A 136 -17.96 -15.46 -36.06
N GLY A 137 -18.27 -16.38 -35.16
CA GLY A 137 -19.58 -17.01 -35.04
C GLY A 137 -19.54 -18.43 -34.46
N PRO A 138 -20.70 -19.08 -34.28
CA PRO A 138 -20.78 -20.41 -33.67
C PRO A 138 -20.14 -21.53 -34.50
N ALA A 139 -19.79 -21.27 -35.76
CA ALA A 139 -19.12 -22.20 -36.65
C ALA A 139 -17.59 -22.13 -36.57
N VAL A 140 -17.04 -21.19 -35.79
CA VAL A 140 -15.59 -21.04 -35.58
C VAL A 140 -15.01 -22.34 -35.03
N ASN A 141 -13.93 -22.80 -35.62
CA ASN A 141 -13.18 -23.93 -35.08
C ASN A 141 -12.20 -23.41 -34.05
N HIS A 142 -12.62 -23.35 -32.79
CA HIS A 142 -11.85 -22.73 -31.71
C HIS A 142 -10.80 -23.69 -31.09
N PRO A 143 -9.51 -23.29 -30.88
CA PRO A 143 -8.91 -21.97 -31.09
C PRO A 143 -8.29 -21.78 -32.49
N GLY A 144 -8.58 -22.65 -33.44
CA GLY A 144 -8.14 -22.50 -34.83
C GLY A 144 -6.65 -22.76 -35.04
N GLU A 145 -6.16 -22.31 -36.18
CA GLU A 145 -4.76 -22.43 -36.57
C GLU A 145 -3.91 -21.37 -35.86
N ALA A 146 -2.75 -21.77 -35.35
CA ALA A 146 -1.78 -20.83 -34.78
C ALA A 146 -1.15 -19.95 -35.87
N GLU A 147 -0.78 -18.72 -35.51
CA GLU A 147 0.09 -17.92 -36.36
C GLU A 147 1.50 -18.53 -36.42
N ASP A 148 2.10 -18.56 -37.62
CA ASP A 148 3.48 -19.05 -37.80
C ASP A 148 4.49 -18.16 -37.05
N THR A 149 4.15 -16.87 -36.92
CA THR A 149 4.85 -15.89 -36.10
C THR A 149 3.81 -15.06 -35.36
N PRO A 150 3.80 -15.05 -34.02
CA PRO A 150 2.84 -14.27 -33.26
C PRO A 150 2.85 -12.79 -33.69
N LEU A 151 1.66 -12.25 -33.88
CA LEU A 151 1.41 -10.86 -34.20
C LEU A 151 1.25 -10.05 -32.91
N ASN A 152 1.29 -8.72 -33.04
CA ASN A 152 1.04 -7.84 -31.92
C ASN A 152 -0.45 -7.76 -31.61
N VAL A 153 -0.78 -7.57 -30.33
CA VAL A 153 -2.12 -7.25 -29.89
C VAL A 153 -2.60 -5.97 -30.59
N THR A 154 -3.72 -6.06 -31.31
CA THR A 154 -4.26 -4.96 -32.12
C THR A 154 -5.76 -4.79 -31.90
N GLU A 155 -6.25 -3.56 -32.01
CA GLU A 155 -7.68 -3.29 -32.04
C GLU A 155 -8.24 -3.78 -33.39
N ILE A 156 -9.43 -4.37 -33.37
CA ILE A 156 -10.17 -4.76 -34.56
C ILE A 156 -11.60 -4.24 -34.52
N ALA A 157 -12.21 -4.10 -35.70
CA ALA A 157 -13.60 -3.70 -35.84
C ALA A 157 -14.40 -4.79 -36.55
N LEU A 158 -15.55 -5.14 -35.96
CA LEU A 158 -16.57 -5.96 -36.60
C LEU A 158 -17.67 -5.08 -37.18
N ALA A 159 -18.59 -5.69 -37.95
CA ALA A 159 -19.78 -5.00 -38.45
C ALA A 159 -20.63 -4.44 -37.31
N THR A 160 -20.75 -5.18 -36.20
CA THR A 160 -21.38 -4.70 -34.97
C THR A 160 -20.30 -4.15 -34.03
N PRO A 161 -20.37 -2.87 -33.61
CA PRO A 161 -19.39 -2.30 -32.69
C PRO A 161 -19.32 -3.04 -31.36
N ALA A 162 -18.12 -3.14 -30.76
CA ALA A 162 -17.92 -3.80 -29.46
C ALA A 162 -18.83 -3.22 -28.36
N SER A 163 -19.07 -1.92 -28.38
CA SER A 163 -19.98 -1.21 -27.45
C SER A 163 -21.44 -1.63 -27.56
N GLN A 164 -21.84 -2.30 -28.64
CA GLN A 164 -23.18 -2.88 -28.82
C GLN A 164 -23.22 -4.37 -28.47
N LEU A 165 -22.07 -5.04 -28.36
CA LEU A 165 -21.96 -6.46 -28.00
C LEU A 165 -21.76 -6.65 -26.49
N LEU A 166 -21.02 -5.74 -25.86
CA LEU A 166 -20.77 -5.73 -24.42
C LEU A 166 -21.11 -4.35 -23.86
N LYS A 167 -22.26 -4.26 -23.18
CA LYS A 167 -22.67 -3.06 -22.47
C LYS A 167 -21.94 -2.98 -21.13
N ALA A 168 -21.39 -1.81 -20.82
CA ALA A 168 -20.73 -1.51 -19.56
C ALA A 168 -21.43 -0.36 -18.83
N GLU A 169 -21.90 -0.61 -17.61
CA GLU A 169 -22.60 0.37 -16.77
C GLU A 169 -21.82 0.56 -15.46
N LEU A 170 -21.44 1.80 -15.17
CA LEU A 170 -20.67 2.16 -13.98
C LEU A 170 -21.56 2.84 -12.94
N THR A 171 -21.54 2.33 -11.72
CA THR A 171 -22.23 2.92 -10.56
C THR A 171 -21.20 3.38 -9.54
N HIS A 172 -21.35 4.59 -9.01
CA HIS A 172 -20.61 5.07 -7.84
C HIS A 172 -21.45 4.81 -6.60
N GLU A 173 -20.92 4.01 -5.67
CA GLU A 173 -21.62 3.52 -4.49
C GLU A 173 -21.39 4.41 -3.24
N GLY A 174 -20.78 5.59 -3.43
CA GLY A 174 -20.29 6.46 -2.37
C GLY A 174 -18.81 6.27 -2.04
N GLY A 175 -18.20 7.28 -1.44
CA GLY A 175 -16.76 7.30 -1.12
C GLY A 175 -15.90 7.06 -2.37
N THR A 176 -15.05 6.04 -2.33
CA THR A 176 -14.21 5.60 -3.47
C THR A 176 -14.71 4.33 -4.12
N LYS A 177 -15.90 3.85 -3.78
CA LYS A 177 -16.40 2.54 -4.22
C LYS A 177 -17.18 2.65 -5.52
N PHE A 178 -16.85 1.77 -6.46
CA PHE A 178 -17.53 1.66 -7.75
C PHE A 178 -17.96 0.22 -8.00
N THR A 179 -19.04 0.06 -8.76
CA THR A 179 -19.49 -1.22 -9.31
C THR A 179 -19.54 -1.08 -10.83
N LEU A 180 -18.82 -1.94 -11.56
CA LEU A 180 -18.96 -2.07 -13.02
C LEU A 180 -19.80 -3.30 -13.33
N LYS A 181 -20.92 -3.08 -14.03
CA LYS A 181 -21.77 -4.13 -14.58
C LYS A 181 -21.48 -4.30 -16.06
N LEU A 182 -21.17 -5.53 -16.46
CA LEU A 182 -20.95 -5.93 -17.85
C LEU A 182 -22.12 -6.82 -18.29
N SER A 183 -22.85 -6.40 -19.31
CA SER A 183 -24.00 -7.15 -19.85
C SER A 183 -23.71 -7.56 -21.29
N ASN A 184 -23.86 -8.85 -21.58
CA ASN A 184 -23.70 -9.35 -22.95
C ASN A 184 -24.95 -9.01 -23.76
N THR A 185 -24.84 -8.03 -24.64
CA THR A 185 -25.92 -7.54 -25.50
C THR A 185 -25.77 -8.01 -26.94
N SER A 186 -24.92 -9.02 -27.21
CA SER A 186 -24.67 -9.54 -28.55
C SER A 186 -25.83 -10.36 -29.15
N GLY A 187 -26.83 -10.73 -28.33
CA GLY A 187 -27.97 -11.56 -28.75
C GLY A 187 -28.76 -10.96 -29.91
N GLY A 188 -28.99 -11.75 -30.95
CA GLY A 188 -29.71 -11.33 -32.16
C GLY A 188 -28.92 -10.41 -33.09
N THR A 189 -27.66 -10.11 -32.78
CA THR A 189 -26.75 -9.39 -33.69
C THR A 189 -26.06 -10.35 -34.66
N ALA A 190 -25.42 -9.82 -35.71
CA ALA A 190 -24.58 -10.64 -36.61
C ALA A 190 -23.31 -11.18 -35.92
N ASN A 191 -22.97 -10.67 -34.74
CA ASN A 191 -21.78 -11.02 -33.97
C ASN A 191 -22.17 -11.57 -32.58
N GLU A 192 -23.24 -12.37 -32.52
CA GLU A 192 -23.66 -13.05 -31.29
C GLU A 192 -22.54 -13.96 -30.76
N THR A 193 -22.20 -13.81 -29.49
CA THR A 193 -21.11 -14.55 -28.85
C THR A 193 -21.35 -14.75 -27.36
N PRO A 194 -20.96 -15.90 -26.78
CA PRO A 194 -20.70 -15.97 -25.35
C PRO A 194 -19.47 -15.14 -24.98
N ILE A 195 -19.39 -14.68 -23.72
CA ILE A 195 -18.23 -13.96 -23.16
C ILE A 195 -17.71 -14.77 -21.97
N SER A 196 -16.40 -14.99 -21.88
CA SER A 196 -15.81 -15.77 -20.78
C SER A 196 -15.88 -15.02 -19.44
N ALA A 197 -15.47 -15.71 -18.37
CA ALA A 197 -14.95 -15.02 -17.19
C ALA A 197 -13.75 -14.13 -17.58
N GLY A 198 -13.52 -13.08 -16.82
CA GLY A 198 -12.47 -12.11 -17.09
C GLY A 198 -11.72 -11.67 -15.85
N VAL A 199 -10.69 -10.85 -16.08
CA VAL A 199 -9.93 -10.17 -15.03
C VAL A 199 -10.19 -8.67 -15.09
N TRP A 200 -10.05 -7.98 -13.95
CA TRP A 200 -10.05 -6.53 -13.87
C TRP A 200 -8.90 -6.04 -12.99
N ALA A 201 -8.43 -4.82 -13.22
CA ALA A 201 -7.32 -4.21 -12.49
C ALA A 201 -7.49 -2.68 -12.34
N VAL A 202 -6.99 -2.14 -11.24
CA VAL A 202 -6.92 -0.70 -10.95
C VAL A 202 -5.48 -0.34 -10.62
N SER A 203 -4.92 0.63 -11.34
CA SER A 203 -3.53 1.06 -11.14
C SER A 203 -3.43 2.11 -10.03
N HIS A 204 -2.32 2.08 -9.28
CA HIS A 204 -1.92 3.23 -8.45
C HIS A 204 -1.68 4.46 -9.32
N ILE A 205 -1.73 5.63 -8.70
CA ILE A 205 -1.31 6.90 -9.27
C ILE A 205 -0.12 7.48 -8.49
N SER A 206 0.73 8.23 -9.18
CA SER A 206 1.70 9.13 -8.59
C SER A 206 1.54 10.51 -9.21
N GLY A 207 1.15 11.48 -8.38
CA GLY A 207 0.65 12.76 -8.88
C GLY A 207 -0.56 12.54 -9.79
N THR A 208 -0.42 12.84 -11.09
CA THR A 208 -1.47 12.70 -12.10
C THR A 208 -1.26 11.53 -13.05
N ALA A 209 -0.19 10.75 -12.89
CA ALA A 209 0.15 9.64 -13.79
C ALA A 209 -0.17 8.31 -13.13
N LEU A 210 -0.71 7.35 -13.89
CA LEU A 210 -0.83 5.98 -13.41
C LEU A 210 0.56 5.37 -13.36
N LEU A 211 0.80 4.52 -12.36
CA LEU A 211 2.04 3.73 -12.31
C LEU A 211 2.07 2.64 -13.38
N LYS A 212 0.90 2.25 -13.90
CA LYS A 212 0.76 1.32 -15.03
C LYS A 212 -0.48 1.67 -15.85
N ASP A 213 -0.25 2.18 -17.06
CA ASP A 213 -1.32 2.52 -18.01
C ASP A 213 -1.90 1.27 -18.70
N ASP A 214 -1.20 0.15 -18.69
CA ASP A 214 -1.53 -1.05 -19.47
C ASP A 214 -1.47 -2.32 -18.60
N PRO A 215 -2.31 -2.42 -17.55
CA PRO A 215 -2.18 -3.47 -16.52
C PRO A 215 -2.36 -4.89 -17.06
N ILE A 216 -3.14 -5.07 -18.13
CA ILE A 216 -3.51 -6.39 -18.67
C ILE A 216 -2.81 -6.69 -20.00
N PHE A 217 -2.77 -5.72 -20.92
CA PHE A 217 -2.20 -5.88 -22.25
C PHE A 217 -1.68 -4.55 -22.79
N SER A 218 -0.73 -4.59 -23.73
CA SER A 218 -0.14 -3.40 -24.36
C SER A 218 -0.39 -3.41 -25.88
N PRO A 219 -1.23 -2.51 -26.43
CA PRO A 219 -1.41 -2.39 -27.87
C PRO A 219 -0.09 -2.24 -28.64
N GLY A 220 0.05 -2.95 -29.76
CA GLY A 220 1.27 -2.93 -30.56
C GLY A 220 2.44 -3.71 -29.97
N LYS A 221 2.21 -4.54 -28.94
CA LYS A 221 3.17 -5.51 -28.40
C LYS A 221 2.59 -6.92 -28.50
N LEU A 222 3.47 -7.92 -28.47
CA LEU A 222 3.06 -9.32 -28.38
C LEU A 222 2.25 -9.56 -27.10
N SER A 223 1.33 -10.52 -27.16
CA SER A 223 0.63 -11.02 -25.98
C SER A 223 1.63 -11.49 -24.91
N ALA A 224 1.33 -11.23 -23.65
CA ALA A 224 2.20 -11.54 -22.52
C ALA A 224 1.39 -11.86 -21.26
N ASN A 225 2.08 -12.34 -20.23
CA ASN A 225 1.56 -12.43 -18.87
C ASN A 225 0.26 -13.23 -18.71
N GLY A 226 0.00 -14.22 -19.57
CA GLY A 226 -1.20 -15.04 -19.50
C GLY A 226 -2.42 -14.50 -20.26
N LEU A 227 -2.27 -13.41 -21.03
CA LEU A 227 -3.36 -12.88 -21.85
C LEU A 227 -3.82 -13.89 -22.93
N THR A 228 -2.91 -14.66 -23.52
CA THR A 228 -3.25 -15.70 -24.51
C THR A 228 -4.15 -16.78 -23.92
N ASP A 229 -3.89 -17.25 -22.69
CA ASP A 229 -4.77 -18.21 -22.01
C ASP A 229 -6.18 -17.65 -21.80
N LEU A 230 -6.30 -16.35 -21.56
CA LEU A 230 -7.59 -15.68 -21.45
C LEU A 230 -8.27 -15.53 -22.81
N ALA A 231 -7.56 -15.01 -23.81
CA ALA A 231 -8.11 -14.70 -25.13
C ALA A 231 -8.44 -15.95 -25.95
N GLU A 232 -7.69 -17.03 -25.77
CA GLU A 232 -8.01 -18.32 -26.40
C GLU A 232 -8.96 -19.13 -25.51
N LEU A 233 -8.69 -19.33 -24.23
CA LEU A 233 -9.41 -20.37 -23.47
C LEU A 233 -10.37 -19.83 -22.41
N GLY A 234 -10.51 -18.51 -22.29
CA GLY A 234 -11.24 -17.88 -21.19
C GLY A 234 -10.63 -18.17 -19.81
N LYS A 235 -9.36 -18.59 -19.75
CA LYS A 235 -8.68 -18.98 -18.51
C LYS A 235 -7.97 -17.77 -17.89
N THR A 236 -8.39 -17.41 -16.68
CA THR A 236 -7.87 -16.21 -15.99
C THR A 236 -6.60 -16.48 -15.17
N ILE A 237 -6.36 -17.73 -14.76
CA ILE A 237 -5.34 -18.10 -13.75
C ILE A 237 -3.94 -17.54 -14.06
N PRO A 238 -3.37 -17.69 -15.27
CA PRO A 238 -2.02 -17.19 -15.54
C PRO A 238 -1.92 -15.66 -15.43
N LEU A 239 -2.96 -14.95 -15.86
CA LEU A 239 -3.04 -13.50 -15.75
C LEU A 239 -3.26 -13.03 -14.31
N GLU A 240 -4.05 -13.75 -13.52
CA GLU A 240 -4.19 -13.52 -12.07
C GLU A 240 -2.86 -13.67 -11.33
N GLN A 241 -2.04 -14.66 -11.68
CA GLN A 241 -0.71 -14.86 -11.08
C GLN A 241 0.21 -13.67 -11.36
N TYR A 242 0.21 -13.16 -12.60
CA TYR A 242 0.95 -11.95 -12.95
C TYR A 242 0.46 -10.73 -12.16
N LEU A 243 -0.85 -10.48 -12.16
CA LEU A 243 -1.46 -9.33 -11.49
C LEU A 243 -1.22 -9.37 -9.97
N THR A 244 -1.20 -10.55 -9.36
CA THR A 244 -0.82 -10.75 -7.95
C THR A 244 0.58 -10.20 -7.66
N GLY A 245 1.55 -10.45 -8.55
CA GLY A 245 2.94 -10.02 -8.36
C GLY A 245 3.13 -8.50 -8.39
N ILE A 246 2.22 -7.77 -9.05
CA ILE A 246 2.29 -6.32 -9.25
C ILE A 246 1.20 -5.54 -8.50
N THR A 247 0.40 -6.20 -7.66
CA THR A 247 -0.62 -5.57 -6.80
C THR A 247 -0.17 -5.54 -5.35
N GLY A 248 -0.39 -4.41 -4.67
CA GLY A 248 -0.08 -4.26 -3.25
C GLY A 248 0.15 -2.81 -2.84
N PRO A 249 0.81 -2.58 -1.69
CA PRO A 249 0.99 -1.23 -1.15
C PRO A 249 1.97 -0.39 -1.99
N ASN A 250 1.76 0.92 -1.99
CA ASN A 250 2.64 1.91 -2.61
C ASN A 250 2.73 3.19 -1.73
N SER A 251 2.64 3.04 -0.41
CA SER A 251 2.56 4.20 0.48
C SER A 251 3.92 4.79 0.80
N ALA A 252 4.04 6.10 0.69
CA ALA A 252 5.04 6.87 1.41
C ALA A 252 4.63 7.00 2.89
N PHE A 253 5.60 7.33 3.74
CA PHE A 253 5.33 7.83 5.08
C PHE A 253 5.66 9.33 5.14
N SER A 254 4.84 10.08 5.86
CA SER A 254 5.10 11.50 6.13
C SER A 254 6.41 11.71 6.90
N PRO A 255 6.82 12.94 7.19
CA PRO A 255 7.81 13.18 8.23
C PRO A 255 7.43 12.46 9.53
N VAL A 256 8.42 11.88 10.19
CA VAL A 256 8.23 11.05 11.38
C VAL A 256 8.37 11.92 12.62
N LEU A 257 7.32 11.99 13.43
CA LEU A 257 7.38 12.57 14.77
C LEU A 257 8.11 11.58 15.69
N VAL A 258 9.15 12.03 16.39
CA VAL A 258 9.83 11.28 17.46
C VAL A 258 9.80 12.10 18.74
N VAL A 259 9.46 11.46 19.85
CA VAL A 259 9.29 12.10 21.17
C VAL A 259 10.05 11.29 22.22
N VAL A 260 10.94 11.96 22.95
CA VAL A 260 11.56 11.43 24.17
C VAL A 260 10.85 12.06 25.36
N TYR A 261 10.35 11.25 26.29
CA TYR A 261 9.56 11.73 27.42
C TYR A 261 9.73 10.88 28.68
N SER A 262 9.41 11.46 29.83
CA SER A 262 9.30 10.77 31.11
C SER A 262 7.85 10.44 31.43
N GLY A 263 7.58 9.23 31.94
CA GLY A 263 6.24 8.77 32.30
C GLY A 263 5.80 7.55 31.50
N ASN A 264 4.62 7.01 31.83
CA ASN A 264 4.16 5.75 31.27
C ASN A 264 3.13 5.89 30.14
N ASP A 265 2.51 7.05 29.99
CA ASP A 265 1.44 7.27 29.02
C ASP A 265 1.98 7.86 27.72
N ASN A 266 1.47 7.38 26.59
CA ASN A 266 1.85 7.91 25.29
C ASN A 266 1.41 9.39 25.16
N PRO A 267 2.34 10.32 24.90
CA PRO A 267 1.98 11.73 24.80
C PRO A 267 1.32 12.10 23.47
N ILE A 268 1.45 11.26 22.42
CA ILE A 268 0.95 11.49 21.06
C ILE A 268 -0.55 11.22 20.96
N PHE A 269 -1.01 10.07 21.48
CA PHE A 269 -2.41 9.62 21.39
C PHE A 269 -2.72 8.61 22.49
N LYS A 270 -3.99 8.20 22.61
CA LYS A 270 -4.37 7.06 23.45
C LYS A 270 -5.51 6.29 22.79
N THR A 271 -5.32 4.99 22.60
CA THR A 271 -6.34 4.11 22.05
C THR A 271 -7.61 4.14 22.92
N GLY A 272 -8.77 4.24 22.28
CA GLY A 272 -10.06 4.34 22.94
C GLY A 272 -10.43 5.75 23.41
N GLU A 273 -9.56 6.75 23.20
CA GLU A 273 -9.88 8.18 23.32
C GLU A 273 -9.95 8.81 21.93
N ASN A 274 -10.82 9.81 21.75
CA ASN A 274 -10.85 10.60 20.52
C ASN A 274 -9.55 11.40 20.36
N ASP A 275 -9.26 11.83 19.12
CA ASP A 275 -8.24 12.84 18.87
C ASP A 275 -8.41 14.04 19.83
N ARG A 276 -7.29 14.52 20.37
CA ARG A 276 -7.27 15.55 21.43
C ARG A 276 -7.31 16.97 20.85
N GLY A 277 -7.27 17.13 19.53
CA GLY A 277 -7.08 18.43 18.88
C GLY A 277 -5.71 19.04 19.15
N GLU A 278 -4.73 18.20 19.53
CA GLU A 278 -3.36 18.63 19.88
C GLU A 278 -2.42 18.57 18.67
N GLY A 279 -2.90 18.14 17.50
CA GLY A 279 -2.11 18.05 16.26
C GLY A 279 -2.06 16.67 15.61
N LEU A 280 -2.64 15.63 16.21
CA LEU A 280 -2.61 14.27 15.64
C LEU A 280 -3.42 14.19 14.36
N LYS A 281 -4.54 14.92 14.26
CA LYS A 281 -5.32 15.07 13.03
C LYS A 281 -4.47 15.56 11.85
N GLU A 282 -3.71 16.64 12.04
CA GLU A 282 -2.85 17.21 11.00
C GLU A 282 -1.73 16.23 10.61
N LEU A 283 -1.21 15.46 11.57
CA LEU A 283 -0.26 14.39 11.28
C LEU A 283 -0.91 13.27 10.48
N SER A 284 -2.06 12.76 10.89
CA SER A 284 -2.68 11.57 10.30
C SER A 284 -3.35 11.84 8.96
N GLN A 285 -3.83 13.06 8.71
CA GLN A 285 -4.52 13.44 7.47
C GLN A 285 -3.60 14.07 6.43
N GLU A 286 -2.66 14.90 6.87
CA GLU A 286 -1.85 15.74 5.98
C GLU A 286 -0.36 15.37 6.02
N GLY A 287 0.04 14.50 6.94
CA GLY A 287 1.44 14.22 7.22
C GLY A 287 2.16 15.37 7.92
N ASN A 288 1.43 16.36 8.43
CA ASN A 288 1.99 17.54 9.08
C ASN A 288 2.17 17.30 10.58
N ALA A 289 3.36 16.84 10.97
CA ALA A 289 3.71 16.62 12.37
C ALA A 289 4.08 17.91 13.15
N ASP A 290 4.21 19.06 12.49
CA ASP A 290 4.77 20.28 13.12
C ASP A 290 3.82 20.88 14.18
N VAL A 291 2.51 20.73 13.98
CA VAL A 291 1.48 21.17 14.94
C VAL A 291 1.60 20.38 16.24
N LEU A 292 1.58 19.05 16.15
CA LEU A 292 1.72 18.17 17.31
C LEU A 292 3.09 18.32 17.98
N ALA A 293 4.16 18.47 17.19
CA ALA A 293 5.49 18.68 17.72
C ALA A 293 5.59 19.97 18.55
N THR A 294 4.94 21.05 18.08
CA THR A 294 4.92 22.34 18.79
C THR A 294 4.16 22.23 20.11
N PHE A 295 3.00 21.56 20.10
CA PHE A 295 2.24 21.32 21.33
C PHE A 295 3.04 20.51 22.36
N LEU A 296 3.66 19.41 21.92
CA LEU A 296 4.42 18.51 22.80
C LEU A 296 5.64 19.19 23.45
N LYS A 297 6.33 20.10 22.75
CA LYS A 297 7.46 20.84 23.32
C LYS A 297 7.09 21.69 24.55
N ALA A 298 5.83 22.08 24.68
CA ALA A 298 5.34 22.85 25.83
C ALA A 298 4.81 21.95 26.98
N LYS A 299 4.71 20.64 26.77
CA LYS A 299 4.06 19.72 27.71
C LYS A 299 5.05 19.23 28.77
N PRO A 300 4.70 19.29 30.07
CA PRO A 300 5.54 18.74 31.14
C PRO A 300 5.86 17.26 30.90
N GLY A 301 7.11 16.87 31.19
CA GLY A 301 7.59 15.50 31.01
C GLY A 301 8.09 15.19 29.60
N ILE A 302 7.87 16.05 28.60
CA ILE A 302 8.52 15.93 27.28
C ILE A 302 9.94 16.49 27.37
N LYS A 303 10.92 15.74 26.84
CA LYS A 303 12.35 16.09 26.87
C LYS A 303 12.88 16.52 25.52
N GLU A 304 12.58 15.75 24.48
CA GLU A 304 12.98 16.04 23.11
C GLU A 304 11.83 15.72 22.15
N VAL A 305 11.69 16.53 21.11
CA VAL A 305 10.71 16.35 20.04
C VAL A 305 11.35 16.68 18.71
N PHE A 306 11.28 15.74 17.77
CA PHE A 306 11.85 15.87 16.44
C PHE A 306 10.81 15.53 15.37
N VAL A 307 10.87 16.25 14.24
CA VAL A 307 10.12 15.92 13.03
C VAL A 307 11.14 15.53 11.96
N LEU A 308 11.28 14.24 11.73
CA LEU A 308 12.31 13.66 10.88
C LEU A 308 11.85 13.60 9.45
N LYS A 309 12.61 14.24 8.55
CA LYS A 309 12.33 14.28 7.11
C LYS A 309 13.41 13.50 6.37
N ASP A 310 13.02 12.77 5.33
CA ASP A 310 14.02 12.26 4.39
C ASP A 310 14.74 13.47 3.74
N PRO A 311 16.09 13.50 3.73
CA PRO A 311 16.82 14.67 3.25
C PRO A 311 16.69 14.91 1.74
N ALA A 312 16.35 13.90 0.95
CA ALA A 312 16.20 14.01 -0.50
C ALA A 312 14.76 14.37 -0.89
N THR A 313 13.77 13.75 -0.26
CA THR A 313 12.35 13.85 -0.69
C THR A 313 11.44 14.54 0.31
N GLY A 314 11.90 14.81 1.53
CA GLY A 314 11.08 15.36 2.62
C GLY A 314 10.14 14.35 3.29
N VAL A 315 9.70 13.34 2.55
CA VAL A 315 8.86 12.21 2.98
C VAL A 315 9.61 10.89 2.76
N LEU A 316 9.29 9.84 3.52
CA LEU A 316 9.94 8.53 3.36
C LEU A 316 9.22 7.75 2.25
N GLN A 317 9.72 7.87 1.02
CA GLN A 317 9.19 7.16 -0.15
C GLN A 317 9.35 5.63 -0.02
N PRO A 318 8.46 4.81 -0.61
CA PRO A 318 8.65 3.37 -0.66
C PRO A 318 9.85 3.00 -1.54
N ARG A 319 10.27 1.74 -1.48
CA ARG A 319 11.25 1.17 -2.41
C ARG A 319 10.62 1.06 -3.80
N ILE A 320 11.34 1.52 -4.82
CA ILE A 320 10.87 1.54 -6.21
C ILE A 320 11.94 0.92 -7.09
N ASN A 321 11.58 -0.10 -7.88
CA ASN A 321 12.45 -0.76 -8.86
C ASN A 321 13.81 -1.21 -8.28
N GLY A 322 13.80 -1.75 -7.06
CA GLY A 322 15.00 -2.22 -6.35
C GLY A 322 15.83 -1.12 -5.69
N ASN A 323 15.46 0.15 -5.82
CA ASN A 323 16.08 1.25 -5.07
C ASN A 323 15.58 1.25 -3.63
N ASN A 324 16.45 1.66 -2.70
CA ASN A 324 16.09 1.85 -1.30
C ASN A 324 15.01 2.92 -1.15
N GLY A 325 14.12 2.71 -0.17
CA GLY A 325 13.13 3.70 0.21
C GLY A 325 13.76 4.84 1.00
N GLY A 326 12.94 5.84 1.31
CA GLY A 326 13.35 6.99 2.09
C GLY A 326 13.64 6.62 3.54
N LYS A 327 14.56 7.38 4.15
CA LYS A 327 15.00 7.19 5.53
C LYS A 327 15.26 8.51 6.22
N ALA A 328 15.06 8.54 7.53
CA ALA A 328 15.41 9.68 8.36
C ALA A 328 16.04 9.22 9.67
N SER A 329 17.05 9.95 10.13
CA SER A 329 17.83 9.62 11.33
C SER A 329 18.01 10.82 12.22
N GLN A 330 18.09 10.59 13.53
CA GLN A 330 18.28 11.65 14.52
C GLN A 330 19.03 11.12 15.74
N VAL A 331 19.93 11.94 16.27
CA VAL A 331 20.54 11.68 17.59
C VAL A 331 19.54 12.09 18.67
N ILE A 332 19.25 11.18 19.59
CA ILE A 332 18.38 11.36 20.75
C ILE A 332 19.19 11.19 22.03
N SER A 333 18.77 11.88 23.09
CA SER A 333 19.37 11.80 24.42
C SER A 333 18.37 11.20 25.40
N THR A 334 18.67 10.02 25.93
CA THR A 334 17.79 9.32 26.87
C THR A 334 18.44 9.17 28.24
N ARG A 335 17.60 9.14 29.29
CA ARG A 335 17.99 8.75 30.64
C ARG A 335 17.20 7.51 31.05
N LYS A 336 17.69 6.83 32.10
CA LYS A 336 16.96 5.73 32.72
C LYS A 336 15.54 6.16 33.11
N GLY A 337 14.54 5.38 32.69
CA GLY A 337 13.12 5.67 32.90
C GLY A 337 12.47 6.57 31.86
N ASP A 338 13.23 7.07 30.88
CA ASP A 338 12.65 7.73 29.72
C ASP A 338 12.06 6.74 28.74
N ARG A 339 11.14 7.22 27.91
CA ARG A 339 10.50 6.47 26.84
C ARG A 339 10.61 7.20 25.52
N ILE A 340 10.58 6.43 24.45
CA ILE A 340 10.60 6.92 23.07
C ILE A 340 9.29 6.52 22.40
N ALA A 341 8.52 7.50 21.94
CA ALA A 341 7.35 7.31 21.09
C ALA A 341 7.62 7.89 19.71
N LEU A 342 6.96 7.33 18.70
CA LEU A 342 7.00 7.85 17.33
C LEU A 342 5.63 7.74 16.66
N ALA A 343 5.39 8.61 15.68
CA ALA A 343 4.22 8.55 14.81
C ALA A 343 4.53 9.09 13.41
N THR A 344 3.89 8.52 12.38
CA THR A 344 3.98 8.99 10.99
C THR A 344 2.73 8.60 10.22
N MET A 345 2.28 9.43 9.28
CA MET A 345 1.13 9.11 8.41
C MET A 345 1.44 7.91 7.50
N TYR A 346 0.44 7.07 7.27
CA TYR A 346 0.40 6.15 6.14
C TYR A 346 -0.20 6.89 4.93
N GLY A 347 0.62 7.44 4.04
CA GLY A 347 0.19 8.41 3.02
C GLY A 347 -0.84 7.97 1.98
N GLN A 348 -1.21 6.68 1.95
CA GLN A 348 -2.28 6.16 1.08
C GLN A 348 -3.64 6.03 1.76
N SER A 349 -3.78 6.42 3.03
CA SER A 349 -5.06 6.46 3.75
C SER A 349 -5.61 7.88 3.84
N ASN A 350 -6.82 8.00 4.41
CA ASN A 350 -7.38 9.30 4.74
C ASN A 350 -6.83 9.85 6.06
N ASP A 351 -6.71 9.00 7.08
CA ASP A 351 -6.29 9.41 8.42
C ASP A 351 -5.60 8.30 9.22
N TRP A 352 -5.01 7.32 8.51
CA TRP A 352 -4.25 6.26 9.17
C TRP A 352 -2.82 6.71 9.44
N PHE A 353 -2.31 6.32 10.60
CA PHE A 353 -0.94 6.61 11.01
C PHE A 353 -0.30 5.38 11.64
N ILE A 354 1.00 5.28 11.45
CA ILE A 354 1.87 4.30 12.07
C ILE A 354 2.41 4.90 13.35
N ALA A 355 2.39 4.15 14.46
CA ALA A 355 2.95 4.62 15.72
C ALA A 355 3.49 3.49 16.60
N ALA A 356 4.31 3.85 17.58
CA ALA A 356 4.76 2.92 18.60
C ALA A 356 3.60 2.45 19.50
N MET A 357 3.44 1.14 19.62
CA MET A 357 2.52 0.48 20.55
C MET A 357 3.03 0.56 22.00
N ASN A 358 2.22 0.09 22.95
CA ASN A 358 2.60 -0.09 24.35
C ASN A 358 3.15 1.17 25.05
N ASN A 359 2.72 2.36 24.60
CA ASN A 359 3.25 3.65 25.03
C ASN A 359 4.75 3.82 24.72
N GLY A 360 5.21 3.39 23.56
CA GLY A 360 6.62 3.55 23.17
C GLY A 360 7.55 2.49 23.77
N VAL A 361 8.85 2.65 23.53
CA VAL A 361 9.90 1.79 24.09
C VAL A 361 10.64 2.48 25.24
N ASP A 362 11.32 1.70 26.07
CA ASP A 362 12.28 2.24 27.05
C ASP A 362 13.43 2.96 26.33
N GLY A 363 13.86 4.11 26.84
CA GLY A 363 14.93 4.93 26.25
C GLY A 363 16.29 4.22 26.16
N SER A 364 16.54 3.21 27.00
CA SER A 364 17.74 2.37 26.96
C SER A 364 17.69 1.28 25.88
N THR A 365 16.55 1.10 25.19
CA THR A 365 16.40 0.09 24.13
C THR A 365 17.35 0.37 22.97
N ARG A 366 18.03 -0.66 22.49
CA ARG A 366 18.92 -0.62 21.32
C ARG A 366 18.59 -1.78 20.38
N GLY A 367 18.94 -1.62 19.11
CA GLY A 367 18.67 -2.58 18.04
C GLY A 367 17.40 -2.26 17.24
N ASP A 368 16.86 -3.29 16.60
CA ASP A 368 15.64 -3.22 15.79
C ASP A 368 14.41 -3.27 16.70
N ILE A 369 13.54 -2.26 16.58
CA ILE A 369 12.30 -2.14 17.35
C ILE A 369 11.06 -2.17 16.46
N SER A 370 11.15 -2.60 15.20
CA SER A 370 10.02 -2.63 14.27
C SER A 370 8.82 -3.45 14.74
N SER A 371 9.03 -4.45 15.60
CA SER A 371 7.97 -5.30 16.13
C SER A 371 7.00 -4.57 17.07
N ILE A 372 7.39 -3.41 17.60
CA ILE A 372 6.54 -2.63 18.51
C ILE A 372 5.71 -1.57 17.78
N ILE A 373 5.73 -1.55 16.46
CA ILE A 373 5.00 -0.58 15.65
C ILE A 373 3.62 -1.12 15.31
N GLY A 374 2.61 -0.25 15.40
CA GLY A 374 1.20 -0.50 15.07
C GLY A 374 0.70 0.47 13.99
N LEU A 375 -0.38 0.08 13.31
CA LEU A 375 -1.13 0.92 12.38
C LEU A 375 -2.44 1.31 13.06
N PHE A 376 -2.76 2.58 13.02
CA PHE A 376 -3.88 3.17 13.75
C PHE A 376 -4.72 4.03 12.81
N ASP A 377 -6.01 4.09 13.12
CA ASP A 377 -6.96 5.03 12.56
C ASP A 377 -7.17 6.14 13.61
N SER A 378 -7.05 7.40 13.20
CA SER A 378 -7.19 8.53 14.12
C SER A 378 -8.64 8.83 14.49
N GLY A 379 -9.61 8.27 13.74
CA GLY A 379 -11.04 8.46 13.95
C GLY A 379 -11.51 9.88 13.59
N THR A 380 -10.81 10.53 12.65
CA THR A 380 -11.07 11.93 12.28
C THR A 380 -11.58 12.10 10.85
N LEU A 381 -11.35 11.12 9.98
CA LEU A 381 -12.00 11.01 8.67
C LEU A 381 -12.48 9.58 8.45
N GLN A 382 -13.57 9.44 7.70
CA GLN A 382 -14.04 8.13 7.31
C GLN A 382 -12.94 7.40 6.52
N SER A 383 -12.58 6.22 7.01
CA SER A 383 -11.66 5.28 6.38
C SER A 383 -12.05 4.96 4.91
N SER A 384 -11.07 4.88 4.00
CA SER A 384 -11.24 4.40 2.63
C SER A 384 -10.20 3.35 2.26
N PHE A 385 -10.39 2.68 1.12
CA PHE A 385 -9.43 1.71 0.61
C PHE A 385 -8.04 2.37 0.40
N PRO A 386 -6.96 1.83 0.98
CA PRO A 386 -5.61 2.36 0.81
C PRO A 386 -5.18 2.53 -0.66
N GLY A 387 -4.88 3.77 -1.05
CA GLY A 387 -4.47 4.12 -2.41
C GLY A 387 -5.63 4.52 -3.33
N ALA A 388 -6.87 4.50 -2.83
CA ALA A 388 -8.04 5.07 -3.48
C ALA A 388 -8.46 6.35 -2.74
N HIS A 389 -7.84 7.48 -3.10
CA HIS A 389 -8.05 8.77 -2.44
C HIS A 389 -8.87 9.74 -3.30
N ILE A 390 -9.77 10.51 -2.68
CA ILE A 390 -10.64 11.48 -3.38
C ILE A 390 -9.91 12.82 -3.59
N GLY A 391 -8.64 12.79 -4.01
CA GLY A 391 -7.85 14.00 -4.29
C GLY A 391 -7.95 15.08 -3.21
N SER A 392 -8.29 16.32 -3.58
CA SER A 392 -8.33 17.49 -2.68
C SER A 392 -9.63 17.67 -1.88
N GLU A 393 -10.62 16.79 -2.05
CA GLU A 393 -11.83 16.85 -1.23
C GLU A 393 -11.62 15.94 -0.02
N PRO A 394 -11.63 16.49 1.21
CA PRO A 394 -11.46 15.67 2.38
C PRO A 394 -12.58 14.63 2.42
N ALA A 395 -12.23 13.42 2.83
CA ALA A 395 -13.22 12.42 3.19
C ALA A 395 -14.19 12.99 4.25
N GLU A 396 -15.33 12.34 4.44
CA GLU A 396 -16.30 12.80 5.43
C GLU A 396 -15.66 12.82 6.83
N ALA A 397 -15.82 13.94 7.54
CA ALA A 397 -15.31 14.06 8.89
C ALA A 397 -16.09 13.16 9.85
N GLU A 398 -15.36 12.51 10.76
CA GLU A 398 -15.95 11.75 11.85
C GLU A 398 -15.26 12.08 13.18
N SER A 399 -15.77 11.51 14.26
CA SER A 399 -15.23 11.69 15.61
C SER A 399 -15.32 10.37 16.35
N GLN A 400 -14.52 9.41 15.91
CA GLN A 400 -14.37 8.11 16.55
C GLN A 400 -13.14 8.09 17.47
N PRO A 401 -13.10 7.20 18.47
CA PRO A 401 -11.89 6.98 19.24
C PRO A 401 -10.75 6.44 18.37
N VAL A 402 -9.51 6.85 18.67
CA VAL A 402 -8.31 6.30 18.05
C VAL A 402 -8.28 4.80 18.27
N GLN A 403 -8.09 4.03 17.20
CA GLN A 403 -8.13 2.57 17.24
C GLN A 403 -6.98 1.96 16.45
N GLN A 404 -6.47 0.83 16.94
CA GLN A 404 -5.51 0.03 16.18
C GLN A 404 -6.23 -0.72 15.07
N LEU A 405 -5.74 -0.61 13.84
CA LEU A 405 -6.29 -1.31 12.70
C LEU A 405 -5.85 -2.78 12.69
N ALA A 406 -6.81 -3.66 12.49
CA ALA A 406 -6.54 -5.08 12.26
C ALA A 406 -5.87 -5.31 10.91
N ASN A 407 -5.16 -6.43 10.76
CA ASN A 407 -4.65 -6.88 9.47
C ASN A 407 -4.96 -8.39 9.33
N PRO A 408 -5.88 -8.82 8.45
CA PRO A 408 -6.61 -8.02 7.46
C PRO A 408 -7.51 -6.93 8.06
N ASN A 409 -7.64 -5.80 7.35
CA ASN A 409 -8.60 -4.73 7.68
C ASN A 409 -9.87 -4.88 6.83
N GLN A 410 -10.82 -3.95 6.95
CA GLN A 410 -12.10 -3.99 6.22
C GLN A 410 -11.95 -3.87 4.68
N PHE A 411 -10.81 -3.43 4.18
CA PHE A 411 -10.54 -3.17 2.76
C PHE A 411 -9.60 -4.21 2.14
N ASN A 412 -8.48 -4.50 2.81
CA ASN A 412 -7.44 -5.36 2.27
C ASN A 412 -6.56 -6.00 3.37
N THR A 413 -5.64 -6.83 2.93
CA THR A 413 -4.54 -7.35 3.74
C THR A 413 -3.26 -6.60 3.36
N LEU A 414 -2.65 -5.91 4.31
CA LEU A 414 -1.35 -5.26 4.13
C LEU A 414 -0.22 -6.23 4.50
N PRO A 415 1.04 -5.99 4.08
CA PRO A 415 2.18 -6.67 4.66
C PRO A 415 2.24 -6.46 6.19
N SER A 416 2.98 -7.31 6.89
CA SER A 416 3.22 -7.07 8.31
C SER A 416 4.01 -5.76 8.50
N LEU A 417 3.81 -5.05 9.61
CA LEU A 417 4.48 -3.76 9.82
C LEU A 417 6.02 -3.83 9.79
N PRO A 418 6.68 -4.88 10.31
CA PRO A 418 8.13 -5.05 10.13
C PRO A 418 8.59 -5.27 8.68
N GLN A 419 7.67 -5.49 7.74
CA GLN A 419 7.94 -5.51 6.29
C GLN A 419 7.60 -4.18 5.61
N MET A 420 7.04 -3.21 6.33
CA MET A 420 6.66 -1.89 5.81
C MET A 420 7.56 -0.78 6.36
N ILE A 421 7.85 -0.81 7.66
CA ILE A 421 8.63 0.22 8.36
C ILE A 421 9.73 -0.42 9.20
N LYS A 422 10.96 0.05 8.99
CA LYS A 422 12.11 -0.34 9.80
C LYS A 422 12.45 0.75 10.79
N VAL A 423 12.53 0.41 12.07
CA VAL A 423 12.94 1.35 13.12
C VAL A 423 14.08 0.76 13.92
N THR A 424 15.20 1.47 13.98
CA THR A 424 16.40 1.03 14.72
C THR A 424 16.91 2.12 15.64
N ILE A 425 17.44 1.74 16.80
CA ILE A 425 18.11 2.63 17.76
C ILE A 425 19.53 2.09 17.98
N GLN A 426 20.55 2.89 17.69
CA GLN A 426 21.96 2.47 17.74
C GLN A 426 22.80 3.35 18.65
#